data_AF-A0A975FD72-F1
#
_entry.id   AF-A0A975FD72-F1
#
_cell.length_a   1.000
_cell.length_b   1.000
_cell.length_c   1.000
_cell.angle_alpha   90.00
_cell.angle_beta   90.00
_cell.angle_gamma   90.00
#
_symmetry.space_group_name_H-M   'P 1'
#
loop_
_entity.id
_entity.type
_entity.pdbx_description
1 polymer ?
#
loop_
_entity_poly.entity_id
_entity_poly.type
_entity_poly.pdbx_seq_one_letter_code
_entity_poly.pdbx_strand_id
1 'polypeptide(L)'
;MLPPDLVAELIDFRAERDWQQFHTPRNLAISLALEAGEVLELFQWEDRQGDALHKVLPALRDEVADVAVYLTYLCHDLGIDLDAAIRSKMLKNREKYPVALATGSAKKYTELQVESSE
;
A
#
# COMPACT_ATOMS: atom_id res chain seq x y z
N MET A 1 -1.38 -10.46 -6.96
CA MET A 1 -1.90 -10.00 -5.66
C MET A 1 -2.05 -11.16 -4.67
N LEU A 2 -2.65 -10.93 -3.48
CA LEU A 2 -3.05 -11.99 -2.55
C LEU A 2 -3.74 -13.15 -3.31
N PRO A 3 -3.44 -14.40 -2.94
CA PRO A 3 -4.07 -15.57 -3.55
C PRO A 3 -5.62 -15.50 -3.46
N PRO A 4 -6.38 -15.91 -4.49
CA PRO A 4 -7.84 -15.83 -4.47
C PRO A 4 -8.49 -16.60 -3.31
N ASP A 5 -7.90 -17.71 -2.89
CA ASP A 5 -8.31 -18.50 -1.72
C ASP A 5 -8.14 -17.72 -0.41
N LEU A 6 -7.03 -16.99 -0.26
CA LEU A 6 -6.83 -16.12 0.90
C LEU A 6 -7.82 -14.94 0.91
N VAL A 7 -8.13 -14.36 -0.26
CA VAL A 7 -9.15 -13.30 -0.36
C VAL A 7 -10.52 -13.85 0.06
N ALA A 8 -10.90 -15.04 -0.41
CA ALA A 8 -12.14 -15.69 0.00
C ALA A 8 -12.21 -15.92 1.51
N GLU A 9 -11.12 -16.44 2.11
CA GLU A 9 -11.01 -16.63 3.56
C GLU A 9 -11.21 -15.32 4.34
N LEU A 10 -10.65 -14.20 3.87
CA LEU A 10 -10.87 -12.89 4.50
C LEU A 10 -12.33 -12.43 4.40
N ILE A 11 -12.97 -12.60 3.23
CA ILE A 11 -14.38 -12.23 3.06
C ILE A 11 -15.27 -13.07 3.96
N ASP A 12 -15.02 -14.38 4.05
CA ASP A 12 -15.75 -15.28 4.92
C ASP A 12 -15.55 -14.91 6.40
N PHE A 13 -14.31 -14.64 6.82
CA PHE A 13 -14.00 -14.19 8.18
C PHE A 13 -14.80 -12.94 8.59
N ARG A 14 -14.89 -11.95 7.68
CA ARG A 14 -15.69 -10.74 7.87
C ARG A 14 -17.19 -11.03 7.91
N ALA A 15 -17.67 -11.95 7.07
CA ALA A 15 -19.09 -12.30 6.97
C ALA A 15 -19.57 -13.08 8.21
N GLU A 16 -18.78 -14.03 8.72
CA GLU A 16 -19.04 -14.79 9.95
C GLU A 16 -19.30 -13.90 11.17
N ARG A 17 -18.71 -12.69 11.17
CA ARG A 17 -18.81 -11.72 12.26
C ARG A 17 -19.86 -10.64 12.00
N ASP A 18 -20.59 -10.73 10.89
CA ASP A 18 -21.54 -9.72 10.43
C ASP A 18 -20.92 -8.30 10.35
N TRP A 19 -19.61 -8.22 10.10
CA TRP A 19 -18.89 -6.94 10.08
C TRP A 19 -19.08 -6.15 8.79
N GLN A 20 -19.59 -6.79 7.74
CA GLN A 20 -19.89 -6.16 6.46
C GLN A 20 -20.77 -4.90 6.61
N GLN A 21 -21.69 -4.86 7.58
CA GLN A 21 -22.54 -3.70 7.83
C GLN A 21 -21.76 -2.45 8.27
N PHE A 22 -20.59 -2.61 8.91
CA PHE A 22 -19.74 -1.51 9.36
C PHE A 22 -18.69 -1.10 8.33
N HIS A 23 -18.39 -1.99 7.38
CA HIS A 23 -17.36 -1.82 6.35
C HIS A 23 -17.88 -1.03 5.13
N THR A 24 -18.42 0.16 5.37
CA THR A 24 -18.72 1.10 4.28
C THR A 24 -17.44 1.57 3.58
N PRO A 25 -17.46 2.00 2.31
CA PRO A 25 -16.26 2.48 1.61
C PRO A 25 -15.52 3.59 2.36
N ARG A 26 -16.27 4.50 3.03
CA ARG A 26 -15.69 5.54 3.89
C ARG A 26 -14.94 4.92 5.07
N ASN A 27 -15.55 3.97 5.77
CA ASN A 27 -14.97 3.39 6.97
C ASN A 27 -13.74 2.54 6.63
N LEU A 28 -13.80 1.74 5.56
CA LEU A 28 -12.64 0.98 5.07
C LEU A 28 -11.47 1.88 4.68
N ALA A 29 -11.72 3.02 4.00
CA ALA A 29 -10.69 3.98 3.67
C ALA A 29 -10.07 4.66 4.91
N ILE A 30 -10.88 4.92 5.95
CA ILE A 30 -10.39 5.43 7.23
C ILE A 30 -9.52 4.38 7.92
N SER A 31 -10.01 3.15 8.07
CA SER A 31 -9.24 2.06 8.68
C SER A 31 -7.91 1.85 7.97
N LEU A 32 -7.91 1.76 6.63
CA LEU A 32 -6.68 1.69 5.83
C LEU A 32 -5.67 2.80 6.18
N ALA A 33 -6.15 4.03 6.38
CA ALA A 33 -5.29 5.15 6.73
C ALA A 33 -4.79 5.09 8.18
N LEU A 34 -5.59 4.54 9.10
CA LEU A 34 -5.19 4.31 10.50
C LEU A 34 -4.08 3.26 10.58
N GLU A 35 -4.22 2.10 9.93
CA GLU A 35 -3.19 1.05 9.96
C GLU A 35 -1.90 1.50 9.27
N ALA A 36 -2.00 2.30 8.20
CA ALA A 36 -0.83 2.93 7.60
C ALA A 36 -0.15 3.92 8.58
N GLY A 37 -0.93 4.53 9.47
CA GLY A 37 -0.44 5.33 10.59
C GLY A 37 0.29 4.48 11.63
N GLU A 38 -0.23 3.31 12.00
CA GLU A 38 0.43 2.38 12.93
C GLU A 38 1.79 1.91 12.38
N VAL A 39 1.88 1.65 11.07
CA VAL A 39 3.17 1.44 10.38
C VAL A 39 4.12 2.62 10.60
N LEU A 40 3.65 3.87 10.50
CA LEU A 40 4.49 5.06 10.70
C LEU A 40 4.92 5.22 12.16
N GLU A 41 4.06 4.89 13.12
CA GLU A 41 4.36 4.98 14.55
C GLU A 41 5.58 4.14 14.95
N LEU A 42 5.74 2.98 14.32
CA LEU A 42 6.91 2.12 14.53
C LEU A 42 8.24 2.84 14.21
N PHE A 43 8.24 3.87 13.36
CA PHE A 43 9.43 4.61 12.93
C PHE A 43 9.44 6.08 13.39
N GLN A 44 8.43 6.54 14.14
CA GLN A 44 8.23 7.97 14.43
C GLN A 44 9.41 8.64 15.13
N TRP A 45 10.06 7.92 16.06
CA TRP A 45 11.08 8.50 16.96
C TRP A 45 12.51 8.04 16.68
N GLU A 46 12.70 7.04 15.82
CA GLU A 46 14.00 6.41 15.57
C GLU A 46 14.11 5.96 14.12
N ASP A 47 15.24 6.27 13.47
CA ASP A 47 15.62 5.63 12.20
C ASP A 47 16.12 4.21 12.50
N ARG A 48 15.21 3.25 12.43
CA ARG A 48 15.47 1.86 12.82
C ARG A 48 16.20 1.11 11.72
N GLN A 49 17.44 0.71 12.00
CA GLN A 49 18.24 -0.17 11.13
C GLN A 49 18.88 -1.32 11.93
N GLY A 50 19.33 -2.37 11.25
CA GLY A 50 19.96 -3.54 11.87
C GLY A 50 19.12 -4.16 12.98
N ASP A 51 19.71 -4.35 14.16
CA ASP A 51 19.03 -4.97 15.31
C ASP A 51 17.80 -4.18 15.79
N ALA A 52 17.79 -2.86 15.64
CA ALA A 52 16.65 -2.03 16.03
C ALA A 52 15.43 -2.28 15.13
N LEU A 53 15.66 -2.57 13.84
CA LEU A 53 14.61 -3.00 12.92
C LEU A 53 14.12 -4.42 13.26
N HIS A 54 15.03 -5.33 13.61
CA HIS A 54 14.65 -6.70 13.97
C HIS A 54 13.71 -6.75 15.19
N LYS A 55 13.88 -5.85 16.15
CA LYS A 55 13.01 -5.73 17.33
C LYS A 55 11.57 -5.34 17.00
N VAL A 56 11.35 -4.53 15.96
CA VAL A 56 10.00 -4.09 15.57
C VAL A 56 9.40 -4.91 14.44
N LEU A 57 10.17 -5.80 13.82
CA LEU A 57 9.72 -6.64 12.71
C LEU A 57 8.43 -7.41 12.98
N PRO A 58 8.20 -7.98 14.19
CA PRO A 58 6.93 -8.64 14.50
C PRO A 58 5.73 -7.69 14.40
N ALA A 59 5.78 -6.54 15.09
CA ALA A 59 4.71 -5.54 15.03
C ALA A 59 4.52 -5.01 13.60
N LEU A 60 5.62 -4.73 12.90
CA LEU A 60 5.56 -4.28 11.50
C LEU A 60 4.85 -5.29 10.58
N ARG A 61 4.98 -6.60 10.83
CA ARG A 61 4.29 -7.62 10.04
C ARG A 61 2.79 -7.55 10.25
N ASP A 62 2.36 -7.34 11.49
CA ASP A 62 0.95 -7.24 11.84
C ASP A 62 0.35 -5.98 11.18
N GLU A 63 0.96 -4.81 11.35
CA GLU A 63 0.45 -3.56 10.76
C GLU A 63 0.42 -3.57 9.22
N VAL A 64 1.44 -4.17 8.59
CA VAL A 64 1.45 -4.33 7.12
C VAL A 64 0.35 -5.29 6.67
N ALA A 65 0.05 -6.33 7.45
CA ALA A 65 -1.05 -7.24 7.16
C ALA A 65 -2.39 -6.51 7.27
N ASP A 66 -2.59 -5.68 8.30
CA ASP A 66 -3.82 -4.93 8.49
C ASP A 66 -4.06 -3.90 7.37
N VAL A 67 -3.01 -3.18 6.93
CA VAL A 67 -3.07 -2.34 5.71
C VAL A 67 -3.53 -3.16 4.50
N ALA A 68 -2.97 -4.35 4.31
CA ALA A 68 -3.33 -5.20 3.19
C ALA A 68 -4.77 -5.71 3.27
N VAL A 69 -5.25 -6.06 4.47
CA VAL A 69 -6.62 -6.53 4.73
C VAL A 69 -7.64 -5.45 4.39
N TYR A 70 -7.48 -4.23 4.92
CA TYR A 70 -8.44 -3.15 4.64
C TYR A 70 -8.41 -2.70 3.19
N LEU A 71 -7.23 -2.67 2.55
CA LEU A 71 -7.14 -2.42 1.12
C LEU A 71 -7.87 -3.50 0.32
N THR A 72 -7.74 -4.77 0.72
CA THR A 72 -8.40 -5.90 0.06
C THR A 72 -9.92 -5.81 0.18
N TYR A 73 -10.45 -5.53 1.38
CA TYR A 73 -11.90 -5.30 1.55
C TYR A 73 -12.40 -4.14 0.70
N LEU A 74 -11.67 -3.02 0.67
CA LEU A 74 -12.07 -1.85 -0.11
C LEU A 74 -12.10 -2.16 -1.62
N CYS A 75 -11.06 -2.84 -2.11
CA CYS A 75 -11.00 -3.26 -3.52
C CYS A 75 -12.10 -4.25 -3.87
N HIS A 76 -12.32 -5.25 -3.03
CA HIS A 76 -13.38 -6.24 -3.21
C HIS A 76 -14.77 -5.58 -3.30
N ASP A 77 -15.11 -4.72 -2.34
CA ASP A 77 -16.44 -4.11 -2.25
C ASP A 77 -16.70 -3.09 -3.37
N LEU A 78 -15.65 -2.50 -3.94
CA LEU A 78 -15.74 -1.55 -5.05
C LEU A 78 -15.50 -2.20 -6.44
N GLY A 79 -15.24 -3.50 -6.51
CA GLY A 79 -14.93 -4.19 -7.76
C GLY A 79 -13.64 -3.71 -8.43
N ILE A 80 -12.66 -3.28 -7.63
CA ILE A 80 -11.36 -2.81 -8.13
C ILE A 80 -10.43 -4.02 -8.29
N ASP A 81 -10.07 -4.34 -9.53
CA ASP A 81 -8.94 -5.22 -9.83
C ASP A 81 -7.64 -4.47 -9.52
N LEU A 82 -7.09 -4.71 -8.34
CA LEU A 82 -5.90 -4.02 -7.87
C LEU A 82 -4.63 -4.43 -8.67
N ASP A 83 -4.53 -5.66 -9.19
CA ASP A 83 -3.41 -6.04 -10.07
C ASP A 83 -3.45 -5.22 -11.37
N ALA A 84 -4.63 -5.09 -11.99
CA ALA A 84 -4.81 -4.23 -13.17
C ALA A 84 -4.57 -2.74 -12.86
N ALA A 85 -5.06 -2.26 -11.71
CA ALA A 85 -4.85 -0.88 -11.27
C ALA A 85 -3.36 -0.55 -11.06
N ILE A 86 -2.61 -1.45 -10.42
CA ILE A 86 -1.16 -1.33 -10.23
C ILE A 86 -0.44 -1.31 -11.58
N ARG A 87 -0.74 -2.24 -12.49
CA ARG A 87 -0.11 -2.29 -13.82
C ARG A 87 -0.36 -1.00 -14.62
N SER A 88 -1.61 -0.52 -14.62
CA SER A 88 -1.97 0.76 -15.25
C SER A 88 -1.22 1.94 -14.64
N LYS A 89 -1.11 1.97 -13.31
CA LYS A 89 -0.37 3.01 -12.59
C LYS A 89 1.13 2.95 -12.88
N MET A 90 1.72 1.77 -12.99
CA MET A 90 3.13 1.59 -13.36
C MET A 90 3.43 2.13 -14.76
N LEU A 91 2.56 1.88 -15.75
CA LEU A 91 2.72 2.43 -17.10
C LEU A 91 2.74 3.96 -17.08
N LYS A 92 1.75 4.58 -16.40
CA LYS A 92 1.71 6.04 -16.20
C LYS A 92 2.94 6.56 -15.46
N ASN A 93 3.49 5.80 -14.52
CA ASN A 93 4.70 6.20 -13.80
C ASN A 93 5.95 6.08 -14.67
N ARG A 94 6.04 5.10 -15.58
CA ARG A 94 7.16 5.00 -16.54
C ARG A 94 7.21 6.19 -17.50
N GLU A 95 6.05 6.67 -17.93
CA GLU A 95 5.93 7.88 -18.76
C GLU A 95 6.35 9.13 -17.98
N LYS A 96 5.93 9.24 -16.72
CA LYS A 96 6.28 10.38 -15.84
C LYS A 96 7.75 10.37 -15.38
N TYR A 97 8.34 9.19 -15.20
CA TYR A 97 9.70 9.02 -14.68
C TYR A 97 10.53 8.14 -15.64
N PRO A 98 10.95 8.66 -16.80
CA PRO A 98 11.80 7.93 -17.72
C PRO A 98 13.13 7.53 -17.06
N VAL A 99 13.63 6.32 -17.32
CA VAL A 99 14.88 5.79 -16.75
C VAL A 99 16.06 6.74 -16.96
N ALA A 100 16.16 7.35 -18.15
CA ALA A 100 17.23 8.28 -18.50
C ALA A 100 17.29 9.53 -17.61
N LEU A 101 16.19 9.91 -16.96
CA LEU A 101 16.09 11.12 -16.15
C LEU A 101 15.91 10.82 -14.65
N ALA A 102 15.31 9.67 -14.31
CA ALA A 102 14.87 9.36 -12.95
C ALA A 102 15.79 8.38 -12.19
N THR A 103 16.79 7.76 -12.84
CA THR A 103 17.68 6.81 -12.16
C THR A 103 18.50 7.51 -11.06
N GLY A 104 18.42 7.00 -9.83
CA GLY A 104 19.13 7.57 -8.67
C GLY A 104 18.60 8.93 -8.21
N SER A 105 17.46 9.39 -8.74
CA SER A 105 16.89 10.71 -8.46
C SER A 105 15.55 10.60 -7.75
N ALA A 106 15.42 11.26 -6.60
CA ALA A 106 14.14 11.39 -5.88
C ALA A 106 13.32 12.61 -6.33
N LYS A 107 13.79 13.34 -7.36
CA LYS A 107 13.11 14.52 -7.89
C LYS A 107 11.72 14.16 -8.43
N LYS A 108 10.75 15.05 -8.24
CA LYS A 108 9.44 14.88 -8.87
C LYS A 108 9.56 15.02 -10.38
N TYR A 109 8.65 14.39 -11.13
CA TYR A 109 8.65 14.46 -12.60
C TYR A 109 8.60 15.89 -13.15
N THR A 110 8.06 16.84 -12.38
CA THR A 110 8.04 18.28 -12.69
C THR A 110 9.43 18.93 -12.65
N GLU A 111 10.43 18.26 -12.10
CA GLU A 111 11.79 18.74 -11.88
C GLU A 111 12.83 17.92 -12.68
N LEU A 112 12.38 16.96 -13.50
CA LEU A 112 13.23 16.18 -14.39
C LEU A 112 13.48 16.99 -15.68
N GLN A 113 14.60 17.69 -15.76
CA GLN A 113 15.03 18.37 -16.99
C GLN A 113 15.82 17.41 -17.88
N VAL A 114 15.61 17.51 -19.19
CA VAL A 114 16.54 16.93 -20.18
C VAL A 114 17.70 17.91 -20.27
N GLU A 115 18.90 17.51 -19.84
CA GLU A 115 20.11 18.23 -20.24
C GLU A 115 20.28 18.04 -21.75
N SER A 116 19.89 19.04 -22.52
CA SER A 116 20.23 19.15 -23.93
C SER A 116 21.75 19.30 -24.01
N SER A 117 22.47 18.22 -24.30
CA SER A 117 23.88 18.33 -24.67
C SER A 117 23.95 19.00 -26.04
N GLU A 118 24.47 20.24 -26.09
CA GLU A 118 24.84 20.96 -27.32
C GLU A 118 26.01 20.29 -28.04
#